data_AF-A0A0E3NVD7-F1
#
_entry.id   AF-A0A0E3NVD7-F1
#
_cell.length_a   1.000
_cell.length_b   1.000
_cell.length_c   1.000
_cell.angle_alpha   90.00
_cell.angle_beta   90.00
_cell.angle_gamma   90.00
#
_symmetry.space_group_name_H-M   'P 1'
#
loop_
_entity.id
_entity.type
_entity.pdbx_description
1 polymer ?
#
loop_
_entity_poly.entity_id
_entity_poly.type
_entity_poly.pdbx_seq_one_letter_code
_entity_poly.pdbx_strand_id
1 'polypeptide(L)'
;MVDIEREIEPYDKTLNNMPSKEIREWADGVIVQLKKEADLEKDEFIFLAGAKYRKYLIPHISNYQIPLEGLKIGEQIHYLKERVSNE
;
A
#
# COMPACT_ATOMS: atom_id res chain seq x y z
N MET A 1 -7.01 -6.48 -7.58
CA MET A 1 -7.23 -5.20 -6.89
C MET A 1 -8.67 -5.11 -6.44
N VAL A 2 -8.95 -4.28 -5.45
CA VAL A 2 -10.34 -3.94 -5.08
C VAL A 2 -10.74 -2.74 -5.94
N ASP A 3 -11.86 -2.85 -6.63
CA ASP A 3 -12.44 -1.76 -7.40
C ASP A 3 -12.95 -0.66 -6.45
N ILE A 4 -12.85 0.61 -6.86
CA ILE A 4 -13.18 1.76 -6.01
C ILE A 4 -14.66 1.82 -5.63
N GLU A 5 -15.57 1.32 -6.47
CA GLU A 5 -17.01 1.32 -6.24
C GLU A 5 -17.51 0.00 -5.65
N ARG A 6 -16.63 -0.99 -5.48
CA ARG A 6 -17.02 -2.31 -4.99
C ARG A 6 -17.28 -2.30 -3.48
N GLU A 7 -18.52 -2.58 -3.12
CA GLU A 7 -18.87 -2.94 -1.74
C GLU A 7 -18.27 -4.31 -1.35
N ILE A 8 -17.76 -4.38 -0.12
CA ILE A 8 -17.18 -5.58 0.46
C ILE A 8 -17.76 -5.83 1.85
N GLU A 9 -17.94 -7.10 2.20
CA GLU A 9 -18.41 -7.50 3.52
C GLU A 9 -17.48 -7.00 4.63
N PRO A 10 -18.02 -6.60 5.80
CA PRO A 10 -17.20 -6.22 6.95
C PRO A 10 -16.23 -7.33 7.36
N TYR A 11 -14.98 -6.97 7.67
CA TYR A 11 -13.95 -7.91 8.12
C TYR A 11 -13.00 -7.26 9.13
N ASP A 12 -12.46 -8.07 10.05
CA ASP A 12 -11.44 -7.66 10.99
C ASP A 12 -10.13 -8.42 10.71
N LYS A 13 -9.41 -7.97 9.68
CA LYS A 13 -8.07 -8.49 9.35
C LYS A 13 -7.09 -7.35 9.20
N THR A 14 -5.94 -7.47 9.84
CA THR A 14 -4.87 -6.49 9.77
C THR A 14 -3.51 -7.16 9.64
N LEU A 15 -2.64 -6.62 8.78
CA LEU A 15 -1.25 -7.08 8.67
C LEU A 15 -0.44 -6.78 9.94
N ASN A 16 -0.94 -5.90 10.82
CA ASN A 16 -0.21 -5.54 12.04
C ASN A 16 -0.06 -6.71 13.01
N ASN A 17 -1.01 -7.63 13.03
CA ASN A 17 -1.03 -8.77 13.95
C ASN A 17 -0.66 -10.09 13.28
N MET A 18 -0.42 -10.07 11.96
CA MET A 18 -0.08 -11.27 11.20
C MET A 18 1.39 -11.67 11.36
N PRO A 19 1.70 -12.98 11.40
CA PRO A 19 3.05 -13.48 11.30
C PRO A 19 3.73 -13.05 9.99
N SER A 20 5.06 -12.90 9.99
CA SER A 20 5.81 -12.49 8.81
C SER A 20 5.60 -13.39 7.58
N LYS A 21 5.30 -14.67 7.80
CA LYS A 21 4.99 -15.63 6.73
C LYS A 21 3.68 -15.26 6.01
N GLU A 22 2.62 -15.01 6.76
CA GLU A 22 1.31 -14.64 6.21
C GLU A 22 1.35 -13.27 5.51
N ILE A 23 2.12 -12.31 6.05
CA ILE A 23 2.30 -11.01 5.38
C ILE A 23 3.00 -11.19 4.03
N ARG A 24 3.94 -12.13 3.91
CA ARG A 24 4.59 -12.45 2.62
C ARG A 24 3.60 -13.11 1.66
N GLU A 25 2.83 -14.09 2.11
CA GLU A 25 1.80 -14.75 1.30
C GLU A 25 0.75 -13.73 0.80
N TRP A 26 0.35 -12.79 1.66
CA TRP A 26 -0.51 -11.66 1.28
C TRP A 26 0.16 -10.78 0.21
N ALA A 27 1.44 -10.43 0.42
CA ALA A 27 2.18 -9.59 -0.51
C ALA A 27 2.36 -10.25 -1.89
N ASP A 28 2.66 -11.54 -1.93
CA ASP A 28 2.76 -12.32 -3.17
C ASP A 28 1.43 -12.27 -3.94
N GLY A 29 0.30 -12.39 -3.24
CA GLY A 29 -1.03 -12.20 -3.81
C GLY A 29 -1.25 -10.80 -4.38
N VAL A 30 -0.81 -9.75 -3.69
CA VAL A 30 -0.88 -8.36 -4.18
C VAL A 30 -0.01 -8.17 -5.42
N ILE A 31 1.21 -8.70 -5.46
CA ILE A 31 2.10 -8.61 -6.63
C ILE A 31 1.46 -9.26 -7.85
N VAL A 32 0.85 -10.44 -7.70
CA VAL A 32 0.11 -11.10 -8.79
C VAL A 32 -1.05 -10.25 -9.30
N GLN A 33 -1.72 -9.51 -8.41
CA GLN A 33 -2.79 -8.60 -8.81
C GLN A 33 -2.27 -7.33 -9.49
N LEU A 34 -1.18 -6.74 -8.99
CA LEU A 34 -0.60 -5.52 -9.57
C LEU A 34 -0.07 -5.76 -10.98
N LYS A 35 0.56 -6.92 -11.25
CA LYS A 35 1.04 -7.30 -12.59
C LYS A 35 -0.02 -7.34 -13.68
N LYS A 36 -1.30 -7.37 -13.31
CA LYS A 36 -2.43 -7.35 -14.27
C LYS A 36 -2.80 -5.93 -14.68
N GLU A 37 -2.45 -4.94 -13.88
CA GLU A 37 -2.93 -3.56 -13.97
C GLU A 37 -1.79 -2.56 -14.24
N ALA A 38 -0.54 -2.93 -13.93
CA ALA A 38 0.64 -2.07 -14.05
C ALA A 38 1.92 -2.87 -14.34
N ASP A 39 2.90 -2.22 -14.98
CA ASP A 39 4.25 -2.73 -15.21
C ASP A 39 5.13 -2.40 -13.99
N LEU A 40 5.46 -3.42 -13.18
CA LEU A 40 6.24 -3.23 -11.94
C LEU A 40 7.68 -2.73 -12.17
N GLU A 41 8.19 -2.80 -13.39
CA GLU A 41 9.54 -2.36 -13.73
C GLU A 41 9.55 -0.95 -14.31
N LYS A 42 8.48 -0.52 -14.99
CA LYS A 42 8.45 0.76 -15.70
C LYS A 42 7.57 1.82 -15.03
N ASP A 43 6.45 1.42 -14.45
CA ASP A 43 5.49 2.36 -13.88
C ASP A 43 5.94 2.87 -12.53
N GLU A 44 5.50 4.08 -12.17
CA GLU A 44 5.81 4.69 -10.88
C GLU A 44 4.75 4.32 -9.84
N PHE A 45 5.20 3.82 -8.68
CA PHE A 45 4.35 3.48 -7.55
C PHE A 45 4.54 4.44 -6.39
N ILE A 46 3.46 5.08 -5.94
CA ILE A 46 3.49 5.93 -4.74
C ILE A 46 2.88 5.17 -3.56
N PHE A 47 3.69 4.82 -2.58
CA PHE A 47 3.23 4.16 -1.36
C PHE A 47 2.79 5.16 -0.31
N LEU A 48 1.48 5.33 -0.17
CA LEU A 48 0.83 6.04 0.94
C LEU A 48 0.38 5.07 2.04
N ALA A 49 1.23 4.09 2.37
CA ALA A 49 0.92 3.01 3.30
C ALA A 49 2.04 2.77 4.32
N GLY A 50 1.66 2.26 5.49
CA GLY A 50 2.59 1.95 6.57
C GLY A 50 3.63 0.89 6.18
N ALA A 51 4.80 0.90 6.85
CA ALA A 51 5.96 0.07 6.51
C ALA A 51 5.64 -1.43 6.36
N LYS A 52 4.77 -2.00 7.20
CA LYS A 52 4.36 -3.41 7.11
C LYS A 52 3.69 -3.77 5.78
N TYR A 53 2.89 -2.88 5.22
CA TYR A 53 2.15 -3.10 3.98
C TYR A 53 3.04 -3.07 2.74
N ARG A 54 4.12 -2.26 2.77
CA ARG A 54 5.07 -2.15 1.64
C ARG A 54 6.29 -3.05 1.74
N LYS A 55 6.58 -3.61 2.93
CA LYS A 55 7.82 -4.35 3.24
C LYS A 55 8.18 -5.43 2.21
N TYR A 56 7.21 -6.25 1.83
CA TYR A 56 7.43 -7.36 0.88
C TYR A 56 6.97 -7.03 -0.54
N LEU A 57 6.44 -5.83 -0.78
CA LEU A 57 6.10 -5.35 -2.13
C LEU A 57 7.30 -4.66 -2.79
N ILE A 58 8.00 -3.82 -2.04
CA ILE A 58 9.17 -3.04 -2.49
C ILE A 58 10.20 -3.89 -3.26
N PRO A 59 10.59 -5.09 -2.81
CA PRO A 59 11.57 -5.90 -3.55
C PRO A 59 11.15 -6.31 -4.97
N HIS A 60 9.88 -6.17 -5.33
CA HIS A 60 9.33 -6.54 -6.62
C HIS A 60 8.98 -5.34 -7.51
N ILE A 61 9.19 -4.11 -7.06
CA ILE A 61 8.82 -2.88 -7.75
C ILE A 61 10.06 -2.03 -7.93
N SER A 62 10.38 -1.68 -9.18
CA SER A 62 11.64 -1.00 -9.51
C SER A 62 11.57 0.50 -9.29
N ASN A 63 10.43 1.13 -9.58
CA ASN A 63 10.25 2.57 -9.49
C ASN A 63 9.15 2.90 -8.47
N TYR A 64 9.54 3.42 -7.31
CA TYR A 64 8.60 3.78 -6.26
C TYR A 64 9.03 4.99 -5.44
N GLN A 65 8.03 5.63 -4.82
CA GLN A 65 8.21 6.68 -3.83
C GLN A 65 7.47 6.34 -2.54
N ILE A 66 8.05 6.72 -1.39
CA ILE A 66 7.34 6.75 -0.11
C ILE A 66 7.44 8.17 0.46
N PRO A 67 6.61 9.11 -0.03
CA PRO A 67 6.78 10.53 0.28
C PRO A 67 6.61 10.87 1.77
N LEU A 68 5.95 9.99 2.53
CA LEU A 68 5.64 10.17 3.95
C LEU A 68 6.46 9.25 4.87
N GLU A 69 7.57 8.70 4.37
CA GLU A 69 8.46 7.87 5.17
C GLU A 69 9.02 8.65 6.37
N GLY A 70 9.05 8.01 7.55
CA GLY A 70 9.53 8.61 8.79
C GLY A 70 8.49 9.42 9.57
N LEU A 71 7.38 9.83 8.95
CA LEU A 71 6.28 10.53 9.62
C LEU A 71 5.41 9.56 10.43
N LYS A 72 4.98 9.97 11.62
CA LYS A 72 3.96 9.29 12.41
C LYS A 72 2.60 9.39 11.72
N ILE A 73 1.70 8.44 11.98
CA ILE A 73 0.38 8.39 11.32
C ILE A 73 -0.41 9.70 11.44
N GLY A 74 -0.34 10.39 12.59
CA GLY A 74 -1.00 11.70 12.77
C GLY A 74 -0.42 12.79 11.87
N GLU A 75 0.89 12.81 11.67
CA GLU A 75 1.59 13.75 10.78
C GLU A 75 1.26 13.46 9.31
N GLN A 76 1.18 12.18 8.93
CA GLN A 76 0.74 11.76 7.59
C GLN A 76 -0.68 12.22 7.30
N ILE A 77 -1.61 12.00 8.24
CA ILE A 77 -3.01 12.45 8.10
C ILE A 77 -3.09 13.97 7.97
N HIS A 78 -2.34 14.71 8.80
CA HIS A 78 -2.31 16.17 8.71
C HIS A 78 -1.80 16.65 7.35
N TYR A 79 -0.66 16.13 6.90
CA TYR A 79 -0.09 16.45 5.59
C TYR A 79 -1.07 16.17 4.44
N LEU A 80 -1.71 14.99 4.44
CA LEU A 80 -2.66 14.61 3.39
C LEU A 80 -3.89 15.52 3.40
N LYS A 81 -4.40 15.89 4.59
CA LYS A 81 -5.50 16.86 4.69
C LYS A 81 -5.13 18.21 4.09
N GLU A 82 -3.94 18.74 4.37
CA GLU A 82 -3.53 20.03 3.80
C GLU A 82 -3.40 20.00 2.27
N ARG A 83 -3.05 18.84 1.71
CA ARG A 83 -2.87 18.65 0.26
C ARG A 83 -4.17 18.38 -0.49
N VAL A 84 -5.16 17.76 0.17
CA VAL A 84 -6.45 17.40 -0.44
C VAL A 84 -7.53 18.45 -0.17
N SER A 85 -7.45 19.23 0.92
CA SER A 85 -8.44 20.27 1.26
C SER A 85 -8.40 21.53 0.37
N ASN A 86 -7.62 21.53 -0.71
CA ASN A 86 -7.59 22.62 -1.70
C ASN A 86 -8.51 22.35 -2.91
N GLU A 87 -9.49 21.45 -2.76
CA GLU A 87 -10.64 21.31 -3.67
C GLU A 87 -11.90 21.96 -3.09
#